data_AF-A0A3D3EV72-F1
#
_entry.id   AF-A0A3D3EV72-F1
#
_cell.length_a   1.000
_cell.length_b   1.000
_cell.length_c   1.000
_cell.angle_alpha   90.00
_cell.angle_beta   90.00
_cell.angle_gamma   90.00
#
_symmetry.space_group_name_H-M   'P 1'
#
loop_
_entity.id
_entity.type
_entity.pdbx_description
1 polymer ?
#
loop_
_entity_poly.entity_id
_entity_poly.type
_entity_poly.pdbx_seq_one_letter_code
_entity_poly.pdbx_strand_id
1 'polypeptide(L)'
;SGLASCQISPDGDVWSCCVRAKSLGNLRYTNYKFRKVWYSKKAKKDRRSIHHKECWCPLANASYTNMLMNIPTLMRVSYRSFIKWWS
;
A
#
# COMPACT_ATOMS: atom_id res chain seq x y z
N SER A 1 -1.41 -6.14 1.92
CA SER A 1 -0.38 -5.13 2.21
C SER A 1 -0.87 -3.74 1.79
N GLY A 2 -0.68 -2.72 2.63
CA GLY A 2 -1.14 -1.33 2.41
C GLY A 2 -0.13 -0.32 2.96
N LEU A 3 1.16 -0.54 2.67
CA LEU A 3 2.30 0.23 3.19
C LEU A 3 3.07 0.96 2.10
N ALA A 4 3.17 0.38 0.90
CA ALA A 4 4.04 0.89 -0.15
C ALA A 4 3.41 2.01 -0.99
N SER A 5 2.08 2.16 -0.96
CA SER A 5 1.36 3.21 -1.68
C SER A 5 0.20 3.76 -0.85
N CYS A 6 -0.17 5.00 -1.14
CA CYS A 6 -1.30 5.71 -0.53
C CYS A 6 -1.87 6.72 -1.55
N GLN A 7 -3.07 7.21 -1.29
CA GLN A 7 -3.69 8.28 -2.06
C GLN A 7 -4.11 9.40 -1.12
N ILE A 8 -4.04 10.64 -1.59
CA ILE A 8 -4.46 11.83 -0.86
C ILE A 8 -5.56 12.49 -1.68
N SER A 9 -6.74 12.63 -1.09
CA SER A 9 -7.86 13.38 -1.67
C SER A 9 -7.55 14.89 -1.69
N PRO A 10 -8.11 15.68 -2.63
CA PRO A 10 -8.06 17.14 -2.58
C PRO A 10 -8.59 17.73 -1.26
N ASP A 11 -9.43 16.99 -0.53
CA ASP A 11 -9.88 17.36 0.81
C ASP A 11 -8.83 17.15 1.92
N GLY A 12 -7.66 16.61 1.58
CA GLY A 12 -6.58 16.30 2.53
C GLY A 12 -6.73 14.94 3.22
N ASP A 13 -7.71 14.15 2.83
CA ASP A 13 -7.94 12.81 3.36
C ASP A 13 -6.94 11.81 2.80
N VAL A 14 -6.32 11.02 3.69
CA VAL A 14 -5.32 10.00 3.32
C VAL A 14 -5.97 8.63 3.29
N TRP A 15 -5.82 7.92 2.17
CA TRP A 15 -6.36 6.58 1.92
C TRP A 15 -5.24 5.56 1.71
N SER A 16 -5.46 4.33 2.16
CA SER A 16 -4.58 3.18 1.88
C SER A 16 -4.77 2.60 0.47
N CYS A 17 -5.94 2.82 -0.12
CA CYS A 17 -6.33 2.30 -1.42
C CYS A 17 -7.49 3.15 -1.96
N CYS A 18 -7.45 3.51 -3.24
CA CYS A 18 -8.53 4.23 -3.93
C CYS A 18 -9.85 3.45 -3.97
N VAL A 19 -9.81 2.12 -4.11
CA VAL A 19 -11.01 1.28 -4.19
C VAL A 19 -11.73 1.18 -2.85
N ARG A 20 -10.98 1.12 -1.75
CA ARG A 20 -11.55 1.03 -0.40
C ARG A 20 -12.06 2.38 0.10
N ALA A 21 -11.54 3.49 -0.44
CA ALA A 21 -11.89 4.87 -0.13
C ALA A 21 -12.01 5.20 1.38
N LYS A 22 -11.27 4.46 2.22
CA LYS A 22 -11.40 4.56 3.68
C LYS A 22 -10.41 5.57 4.23
N SER A 23 -10.95 6.68 4.74
CA SER A 23 -10.17 7.75 5.37
C SER A 23 -9.37 7.26 6.58
N LEU A 24 -8.04 7.30 6.49
CA LEU A 24 -7.11 7.02 7.59
C LEU A 24 -6.92 8.24 8.50
N GLY A 25 -7.27 9.42 8.00
CA GLY A 25 -7.19 10.71 8.68
C GLY A 25 -6.93 11.82 7.67
N ASN A 26 -7.10 13.06 8.12
CA ASN A 26 -6.94 14.25 7.30
C ASN A 26 -5.64 14.99 7.63
N LEU A 27 -4.92 15.44 6.60
CA LEU A 27 -3.67 16.17 6.74
C LEU A 27 -3.87 17.57 7.33
N ARG A 28 -4.99 18.23 7.06
CA ARG A 28 -5.31 19.58 7.55
C ARG A 28 -5.35 19.61 9.08
N TYR A 29 -5.92 18.57 9.71
CA TYR A 29 -5.98 18.46 11.18
C TYR A 29 -4.65 18.09 11.83
N THR A 30 -3.66 17.66 11.06
CA THR A 30 -2.34 17.25 11.59
C THR A 30 -1.23 18.25 11.28
N ASN A 31 -1.58 19.46 10.86
CA ASN A 31 -0.65 20.46 10.32
C ASN A 31 0.23 19.86 9.20
N TYR A 32 -0.41 19.10 8.30
CA TYR A 32 0.22 18.43 7.17
C TYR A 32 1.32 17.42 7.53
N LYS A 33 1.35 16.94 8.79
CA LYS A 33 2.31 15.92 9.23
C LYS A 33 1.87 14.52 8.80
N PHE A 34 2.11 14.16 7.54
CA PHE A 34 1.74 12.86 6.94
C PHE A 34 2.07 11.66 7.82
N ARG A 35 3.27 11.63 8.42
CA ARG A 35 3.72 10.53 9.29
C ARG A 35 2.74 10.25 10.44
N LYS A 36 2.10 11.29 11.00
CA LYS A 36 1.11 11.14 12.08
C LYS A 36 -0.12 10.38 11.61
N VAL A 37 -0.61 10.67 10.41
CA VAL A 37 -1.77 9.98 9.82
C VAL A 37 -1.40 8.56 9.37
N TRP A 38 -0.27 8.43 8.67
CA TRP A 38 0.15 7.16 8.06
C TRP A 38 0.53 6.08 9.07
N TYR A 39 1.06 6.44 10.24
CA TYR A 39 1.37 5.49 11.32
C TYR A 39 0.35 5.49 12.46
N SER A 40 -0.80 6.13 12.25
CA SER A 40 -1.89 6.18 13.22
C SER A 40 -2.44 4.78 13.56
N LYS A 41 -3.14 4.68 14.70
CA LYS A 41 -3.86 3.45 15.09
C LYS A 41 -4.87 3.03 14.01
N LYS A 42 -5.53 3.99 13.35
CA LYS A 42 -6.50 3.75 12.27
C LYS A 42 -5.83 3.12 11.05
N ALA A 43 -4.69 3.66 10.61
CA ALA A 43 -3.89 3.09 9.53
C ALA A 43 -3.37 1.69 9.84
N LYS A 44 -2.91 1.44 11.09
CA LYS A 44 -2.51 0.09 11.53
C LYS A 44 -3.68 -0.90 11.49
N LYS A 45 -4.86 -0.52 11.98
CA LYS A 45 -6.08 -1.36 11.92
C LYS A 45 -6.45 -1.70 10.48
N ASP A 46 -6.38 -0.71 9.60
CA ASP A 46 -6.69 -0.90 8.18
C ASP A 46 -5.75 -1.89 7.49
N ARG A 47 -4.44 -1.77 7.75
CA ARG A 47 -3.44 -2.70 7.22
C ARG A 47 -3.60 -4.13 7.74
N ARG A 48 -3.95 -4.31 9.03
CA ARG A 48 -4.26 -5.63 9.58
C ARG A 48 -5.45 -6.28 8.87
N SER A 49 -6.52 -5.50 8.65
CA SER A 49 -7.69 -5.95 7.89
C SER A 49 -7.32 -6.40 6.47
N ILE A 50 -6.48 -5.62 5.76
CA ILE A 50 -5.97 -6.03 4.43
C ILE A 50 -5.11 -7.31 4.53
N HIS A 51 -4.30 -7.44 5.58
CA HIS A 51 -3.48 -8.62 5.80
C HIS A 51 -4.32 -9.89 6.08
N HIS A 52 -5.45 -9.74 6.78
CA HIS A 52 -6.43 -10.80 7.01
C HIS A 52 -7.32 -11.10 5.79
N LYS A 53 -7.00 -10.55 4.62
CA LYS A 53 -7.75 -10.76 3.37
C LYS A 53 -9.22 -10.32 3.45
N GLU A 54 -9.55 -9.36 4.32
CA GLU A 54 -10.88 -8.75 4.42
C GLU A 54 -11.15 -7.72 3.30
N CYS A 55 -10.31 -7.71 2.25
CA CYS A 55 -10.39 -6.83 1.10
C CYS A 55 -9.80 -7.54 -0.12
N TRP A 56 -10.49 -7.49 -1.26
CA TRP A 56 -10.10 -8.14 -2.51
C TRP A 56 -9.96 -7.10 -3.61
N CYS A 57 -8.79 -6.47 -3.69
CA CYS A 57 -8.53 -5.43 -4.68
C CYS A 57 -7.81 -6.03 -5.89
N PRO A 58 -8.36 -5.95 -7.11
CA PRO A 58 -7.68 -6.42 -8.32
C PRO A 58 -6.64 -5.40 -8.85
N LEU A 59 -6.39 -4.32 -8.12
CA LEU A 59 -5.57 -3.20 -8.61
C LEU A 59 -4.11 -3.61 -8.80
N ALA A 60 -3.70 -3.71 -10.06
CA ALA A 60 -2.37 -4.12 -10.46
C ALA A 60 -1.28 -3.20 -9.88
N ASN A 61 -1.49 -1.88 -9.87
CA ASN A 61 -0.51 -0.90 -9.37
C ASN A 61 -0.14 -1.13 -7.90
N ALA A 62 -1.13 -1.48 -7.05
CA ALA A 62 -0.87 -1.79 -5.65
C ALA A 62 -0.17 -3.15 -5.51
N SER A 63 -0.55 -4.12 -6.35
CA SER A 63 0.06 -5.45 -6.39
C SER A 63 1.53 -5.41 -6.80
N TYR A 64 1.87 -4.75 -7.90
CA TYR A 64 3.25 -4.63 -8.39
C TYR A 64 4.16 -3.92 -7.41
N THR A 65 3.71 -2.80 -6.82
CA THR A 65 4.49 -2.09 -5.80
C THR A 65 4.74 -2.99 -4.58
N ASN A 66 3.76 -3.79 -4.16
CA ASN A 66 3.94 -4.75 -3.06
C ASN A 66 4.93 -5.87 -3.43
N MET A 67 4.89 -6.38 -4.66
CA MET A 67 5.84 -7.39 -5.13
C MET A 67 7.26 -6.84 -5.22
N LEU A 68 7.42 -5.61 -5.72
CA LEU A 68 8.70 -4.90 -5.78
C LEU A 68 9.31 -4.71 -4.39
N MET A 69 8.48 -4.36 -3.41
CA MET A 69 8.92 -4.16 -2.01
C MET A 69 9.02 -5.48 -1.22
N ASN A 70 8.74 -6.62 -1.85
CA ASN A 70 8.93 -7.94 -1.25
C ASN A 70 10.21 -8.57 -1.82
N ILE A 71 11.31 -8.45 -1.08
CA ILE A 71 12.64 -8.94 -1.52
C ILE A 71 12.61 -10.39 -2.01
N PRO A 72 11.98 -11.36 -1.32
CA PRO A 72 11.92 -12.74 -1.80
C PRO A 72 11.21 -12.89 -3.15
N THR A 73 10.10 -12.18 -3.34
CA THR A 73 9.34 -12.20 -4.60
C THR A 73 10.13 -11.52 -5.71
N LEU A 74 10.71 -10.35 -5.42
CA LEU A 74 11.54 -9.62 -6.37
C LEU A 74 12.71 -10.48 -6.87
N MET A 75 13.49 -11.08 -5.96
CA MET A 75 14.61 -11.94 -6.33
C MET A 75 14.18 -13.15 -7.17
N ARG A 76 13.05 -13.77 -6.81
CA ARG A 76 12.50 -14.91 -7.57
C ARG A 76 12.09 -14.52 -8.99
N VAL A 77 11.42 -13.37 -9.15
CA VAL A 77 11.00 -12.87 -10.46
C VAL A 77 12.23 -12.47 -11.27
N SER A 78 13.16 -11.71 -10.70
CA SER A 78 14.39 -11.30 -11.37
C SER A 78 15.23 -12.49 -11.84
N TYR A 79 15.44 -13.51 -10.99
CA TYR A 79 16.15 -14.72 -11.40
C TYR A 79 15.46 -15.43 -12.57
N ARG A 80 14.13 -15.57 -12.53
CA ARG A 80 13.39 -16.21 -13.61
C ARG A 80 13.46 -15.42 -14.92
N SER A 81 13.27 -14.11 -14.86
CA SER A 81 13.19 -13.25 -16.04
C SER A 81 14.53 -13.00 -16.70
N PHE A 82 15.60 -12.80 -15.92
CA PHE A 82 16.90 -12.40 -16.46
C PHE A 82 17.90 -13.55 -16.61
N ILE A 83 17.78 -14.61 -15.80
CA ILE A 83 18.75 -15.73 -15.81
C ILE A 83 18.13 -16.97 -16.45
N LYS A 84 16.98 -17.43 -15.94
CA LYS A 84 16.39 -18.69 -16.40
C LYS A 84 15.72 -18.60 -17.77
N TRP A 85 15.11 -17.46 -18.11
CA TRP A 85 14.38 -17.34 -19.37
C TRP A 85 15.30 -17.17 -20.58
N TRP A 86 16.54 -16.72 -20.35
CA TRP A 86 17.54 -16.41 -21.38
C TRP A 86 18.76 -17.34 -21.39
N SER A 87 18.71 -18.39 -20.56
CA SER A 87 19.63 -19.53 -20.58
C SER A 87 18.93 -20.75 -21.16
#